data_AF-A0A1I3YJS5-F1
#
_entry.id   AF-A0A1I3YJS5-F1
#
_cell.length_a   1.000
_cell.length_b   1.000
_cell.length_c   1.000
_cell.angle_alpha   90.00
_cell.angle_beta   90.00
_cell.angle_gamma   90.00
#
_symmetry.space_group_name_H-M   'P 1'
#
loop_
_entity.id
_entity.type
_entity.pdbx_description
1 polymer ?
#
loop_
_entity_poly.entity_id
_entity_poly.type
_entity_poly.pdbx_seq_one_letter_code
_entity_poly.pdbx_strand_id
1 'polypeptide(L)'
;MVNEKAPRLTVAQRTALTLVSQGKVYGRWPIGPGPMKWMHEGHWPPLRAQPYEALRRAGLIAVGSAGWGAKRATVVLTDAGKEAVTP
;
A
#
# COMPACT_ATOMS: atom_id res chain seq x y z
N MET A 1 -5.84 21.35 -20.90
CA MET A 1 -5.32 19.98 -21.13
C MET A 1 -5.64 19.17 -19.88
N VAL A 2 -6.71 18.38 -19.92
CA VAL A 2 -7.08 17.49 -18.80
C VAL A 2 -6.21 16.25 -18.93
N ASN A 3 -5.46 15.93 -17.88
CA ASN A 3 -4.45 14.88 -17.88
C ASN A 3 -5.14 13.50 -17.92
N GLU A 4 -5.38 12.93 -19.11
CA GLU A 4 -6.14 11.69 -19.34
C GLU A 4 -5.43 10.39 -18.90
N LYS A 5 -4.45 10.47 -17.98
CA LYS A 5 -3.65 9.31 -17.58
C LYS A 5 -3.63 9.03 -16.08
N ALA A 6 -4.58 9.55 -15.32
CA ALA A 6 -4.81 9.06 -13.96
C ALA A 6 -5.51 7.69 -14.02
N PRO A 7 -4.90 6.60 -13.51
CA PRO A 7 -5.54 5.29 -13.51
C PRO A 7 -6.89 5.37 -12.79
N ARG A 8 -7.97 4.84 -13.39
CA ARG A 8 -9.29 4.81 -12.75
C ARG A 8 -9.24 3.88 -11.53
N LEU A 9 -8.99 4.45 -10.36
CA LEU A 9 -8.95 3.73 -9.10
C LEU A 9 -10.36 3.46 -8.58
N THR A 10 -10.61 2.21 -8.19
CA THR A 10 -11.81 1.81 -7.44
C THR A 10 -11.85 2.49 -6.07
N VAL A 11 -13.02 2.54 -5.44
CA VAL A 11 -13.18 3.09 -4.07
C VAL A 11 -12.20 2.42 -3.10
N ALA A 12 -12.08 1.09 -3.14
CA ALA A 12 -11.17 0.33 -2.28
C ALA A 12 -9.69 0.69 -2.51
N GLN A 13 -9.28 0.93 -3.77
CA GLN A 13 -7.92 1.35 -4.09
C GLN A 13 -7.66 2.79 -3.63
N ARG A 14 -8.62 3.71 -3.78
CA ARG A 14 -8.46 5.08 -3.25
C ARG A 14 -8.32 5.07 -1.74
N THR A 15 -9.19 4.36 -1.02
CA THR A 15 -9.09 4.22 0.44
C THR A 15 -7.74 3.63 0.85
N ALA A 16 -7.28 2.57 0.18
CA ALA A 16 -5.97 1.98 0.45
C ALA A 16 -4.83 2.98 0.23
N LEU A 17 -4.88 3.76 -0.86
CA LEU A 17 -3.86 4.76 -1.18
C LEU A 17 -3.85 5.90 -0.14
N THR A 18 -5.01 6.35 0.33
CA THR A 18 -5.14 7.33 1.43
C THR A 18 -4.59 6.78 2.74
N LEU A 19 -4.82 5.50 3.08
CA LEU A 19 -4.28 4.92 4.30
C LEU A 19 -2.74 4.82 4.25
N VAL A 20 -2.18 4.53 3.08
CA VAL A 20 -0.73 4.55 2.85
C VAL A 20 -0.19 5.97 2.93
N SER A 21 -0.88 6.98 2.39
CA SER A 21 -0.44 8.39 2.47
C SER A 21 -0.34 8.91 3.90
N GLN A 22 -1.16 8.37 4.80
CA GLN A 22 -1.13 8.67 6.23
C GLN A 22 -0.03 7.90 7.01
N GLY A 23 0.74 7.04 6.34
CA GLY A 23 1.77 6.20 6.97
C GLY A 23 1.21 5.11 7.89
N LYS A 24 -0.10 4.84 7.83
CA LYS A 24 -0.78 3.90 8.75
C LYS A 24 -0.73 2.45 8.29
N VAL A 25 -0.21 2.20 7.10
CA VAL A 25 -0.17 0.87 6.48
C VAL A 25 1.26 0.35 6.47
N TYR A 26 1.43 -0.91 6.87
CA TYR A 26 2.70 -1.61 6.77
C TYR A 26 2.48 -3.04 6.30
N GLY A 27 3.49 -3.59 5.61
CA GLY A 27 3.56 -5.00 5.31
C GLY A 27 4.01 -5.78 6.54
N ARG A 28 3.43 -6.94 6.80
CA ARG A 28 3.85 -7.84 7.87
C ARG A 28 4.16 -9.21 7.29
N TRP A 29 5.37 -9.70 7.50
CA TRP A 29 5.76 -11.06 7.13
C TRP A 29 5.31 -12.04 8.22
N PRO A 30 4.70 -13.19 7.86
CA PRO A 30 4.40 -14.23 8.81
C PRO A 30 5.70 -14.84 9.38
N ILE A 31 5.61 -15.44 10.56
CA ILE A 31 6.70 -16.26 11.11
C ILE A 31 6.61 -17.62 10.39
N GLY A 32 7.32 -17.75 9.27
CA GLY A 32 7.30 -18.95 8.41
C GLY A 32 7.03 -18.62 6.94
N PRO A 33 7.01 -19.64 6.06
CA PRO A 33 6.72 -19.45 4.64
C PRO A 33 5.26 -18.99 4.48
N GLY A 34 5.06 -17.77 4.00
CA GLY A 34 3.73 -17.26 3.72
C GLY A 34 3.77 -15.87 3.11
N PRO A 35 2.68 -15.46 2.41
CA PRO A 35 2.62 -14.17 1.77
C PRO A 35 2.60 -13.05 2.82
N MET A 36 3.13 -11.89 2.43
CA MET A 36 3.02 -10.67 3.21
C MET A 36 1.56 -10.32 3.48
N LYS A 37 1.24 -9.93 4.70
CA LYS A 37 -0.07 -9.39 5.08
C LYS A 37 -0.02 -7.88 5.16
N TRP A 38 -1.05 -7.22 4.65
CA TRP A 38 -1.21 -5.77 4.77
C TRP A 38 -1.87 -5.47 6.12
N MET A 39 -1.26 -4.60 6.92
CA MET A 39 -1.71 -4.29 8.27
C MET A 39 -1.94 -2.78 8.41
N HIS A 40 -2.99 -2.43 9.14
CA HIS A 40 -3.22 -1.07 9.61
C HIS A 40 -2.79 -0.96 11.07
N GLU A 41 -2.20 0.16 11.46
CA GLU A 41 -1.80 0.38 12.85
C GLU A 41 -3.00 0.24 13.80
N GLY A 42 -2.83 -0.59 14.85
CA GLY A 42 -3.86 -0.84 15.86
C GLY A 42 -5.10 -1.61 15.39
N HIS A 43 -5.15 -2.18 14.18
CA HIS A 43 -6.32 -2.92 13.69
C HIS A 43 -6.02 -4.40 13.39
N TRP A 44 -6.86 -5.26 13.95
CA TRP A 44 -7.07 -6.66 13.58
C TRP A 44 -8.54 -6.83 13.22
N PRO A 45 -8.92 -7.56 12.15
CA PRO A 45 -8.10 -8.43 11.29
C PRO A 45 -7.22 -7.68 10.27
N PRO A 46 -6.29 -8.38 9.58
CA PRO A 46 -5.49 -7.82 8.50
C PRO A 46 -6.33 -7.21 7.37
N LEU A 47 -5.77 -6.22 6.68
CA LEU A 47 -6.40 -5.58 5.54
C LEU A 47 -6.54 -6.57 4.37
N ARG A 48 -7.59 -6.40 3.56
CA ARG A 48 -7.74 -7.13 2.29
C ARG A 48 -6.55 -6.83 1.40
N ALA A 49 -5.85 -7.87 0.93
CA ALA A 49 -4.62 -7.70 0.16
C ALA A 49 -4.84 -7.14 -1.25
N GLN A 50 -5.95 -7.49 -1.93
CA GLN A 50 -6.24 -7.11 -3.32
C GLN A 50 -6.00 -5.63 -3.66
N PRO A 51 -6.56 -4.63 -2.93
CA PRO A 51 -6.36 -3.23 -3.29
C PRO A 51 -4.90 -2.80 -3.18
N TYR A 52 -4.17 -3.24 -2.14
CA TYR A 52 -2.77 -2.88 -1.97
C TYR A 52 -1.86 -3.57 -2.97
N GLU A 53 -2.10 -4.84 -3.29
CA GLU A 53 -1.39 -5.55 -4.35
C GLU A 53 -1.63 -4.91 -5.73
N ALA A 54 -2.85 -4.45 -6.00
CA ALA A 54 -3.16 -3.74 -7.25
C ALA A 54 -2.44 -2.39 -7.32
N LEU A 55 -2.41 -1.61 -6.23
CA LEU A 55 -1.66 -0.35 -6.16
C LEU A 55 -0.15 -0.58 -6.30
N ARG A 56 0.38 -1.64 -5.70
CA ARG A 56 1.78 -2.04 -5.81
C ARG A 56 2.13 -2.41 -7.25
N ARG A 57 1.30 -3.25 -7.89
CA ARG A 57 1.47 -3.63 -9.32
C ARG A 57 1.35 -2.43 -10.26
N ALA A 58 0.50 -1.47 -9.93
CA ALA A 58 0.36 -0.22 -10.66
C ALA A 58 1.53 0.77 -10.41
N GLY A 59 2.48 0.43 -9.54
CA GLY A 59 3.62 1.30 -9.21
C GLY A 59 3.25 2.54 -8.40
N LEU A 60 2.08 2.56 -7.75
CA LEU A 60 1.61 3.68 -6.93
C LEU A 60 2.13 3.60 -5.48
N ILE A 61 2.45 2.40 -5.02
CA ILE A 61 3.05 2.17 -3.70
C ILE A 61 4.26 1.27 -3.80
N ALA A 62 5.24 1.52 -2.94
CA ALA A 62 6.43 0.69 -2.78
C ALA A 62 6.48 0.10 -1.38
N VAL A 63 6.97 -1.14 -1.29
CA VAL A 63 7.22 -1.84 -0.04
C VAL A 63 8.71 -1.80 0.20
N GLY A 64 9.13 -1.08 1.23
CA GLY A 64 10.52 -0.98 1.63
C GLY A 64 11.05 -2.30 2.18
N SER A 65 12.36 -2.51 2.05
CA SER A 65 13.04 -3.64 2.68
C SER A 65 12.93 -3.52 4.19
N ALA A 66 12.34 -4.53 4.81
CA ALA A 66 12.48 -4.73 6.24
C ALA A 66 13.96 -5.10 6.50
N GLY A 67 14.66 -4.39 7.39
CA GLY A 67 16.03 -4.77 7.78
C GLY A 67 16.08 -6.25 8.21
N TRP A 68 17.25 -6.89 8.15
CA TRP A 68 17.39 -8.29 8.57
C TRP A 68 16.77 -8.52 9.96
N GLY A 69 15.77 -9.41 10.04
CA GLY A 69 15.01 -9.70 11.27
C GLY A 69 13.74 -8.87 11.51
N ALA A 70 13.48 -7.84 10.71
CA ALA A 70 12.28 -7.01 10.85
C ALA A 70 11.04 -7.72 10.26
N LYS A 71 10.03 -7.94 11.12
CA LYS A 71 8.73 -8.52 10.73
C LYS A 71 7.80 -7.53 10.03
N ARG A 72 8.17 -6.24 10.00
CA ARG A 72 7.40 -5.14 9.41
C ARG A 72 8.18 -4.53 8.24
N ALA A 73 7.52 -4.40 7.11
CA ALA A 73 8.00 -3.67 5.93
C ALA A 73 7.26 -2.34 5.84
N THR A 74 8.01 -1.25 5.70
CA THR A 74 7.42 0.08 5.51
C THR A 74 6.76 0.14 4.14
N VAL A 75 5.59 0.78 4.05
CA VAL A 75 4.89 1.00 2.78
C VAL A 75 4.85 2.50 2.54
N VAL A 76 5.28 2.94 1.36
CA VAL A 76 5.36 4.35 0.98
C VAL A 76 4.68 4.59 -0.36
N LEU A 77 4.21 5.82 -0.57
CA LEU A 77 3.76 6.27 -1.88
C LEU A 77 4.97 6.49 -2.79
N THR A 78 4.86 6.05 -4.04
CA THR A 78 5.75 6.51 -5.11
C THR A 78 5.34 7.92 -5.55
N ASP A 79 6.12 8.56 -6.41
CA ASP A 79 5.75 9.90 -6.92
C ASP A 79 4.42 9.84 -7.71
N ALA A 80 4.21 8.80 -8.52
CA ALA A 80 2.93 8.53 -9.15
C ALA A 80 1.78 8.29 -8.14
N GLY A 81 2.08 7.65 -7.00
CA GLY A 81 1.12 7.47 -5.92
C GLY A 81 0.70 8.78 -5.25
N LYS A 82 1.65 9.71 -5.04
CA LYS A 82 1.37 11.03 -4.47
C LYS A 82 0.50 11.87 -5.40
N GLU A 83 0.79 11.85 -6.69
CA GLU A 83 -0.04 12.51 -7.71
C GLU A 83 -1.46 11.94 -7.73
N ALA A 84 -1.60 10.61 -7.62
CA ALA A 84 -2.92 9.95 -7.60
C ALA A 84 -3.75 10.17 -6.33
N VAL A 85 -3.14 10.66 -5.23
CA VAL A 85 -3.87 11.07 -4.01
C VAL A 85 -4.34 12.52 -4.11
N THR A 86 -3.67 13.34 -4.90
CA THR A 86 -3.97 14.78 -5.03
C THR A 86 -5.25 14.93 -5.87
N PRO A 87 -6.27 15.65 -5.37
CA PRO A 87 -7.58 15.78 -6.03
C PRO A 87 -7.52 16.50 -7.38
#